data_AF-A0AAP0JY78-F1
#
_entry.id   AF-A0AAP0JY78-F1
#
_cell.length_a   1.000
_cell.length_b   1.000
_cell.length_c   1.000
_cell.angle_alpha   90.00
_cell.angle_beta   90.00
_cell.angle_gamma   90.00
#
_symmetry.space_group_name_H-M   'P 1'
#
loop_
_entity.id
_entity.type
_entity.pdbx_description
1 polymer ?
#
loop_
_entity_poly.entity_id
_entity_poly.type
_entity_poly.pdbx_seq_one_letter_code
_entity_poly.pdbx_strand_id
1 'polypeptide(L)'
;MTDRIYPSAKPAGANPPASTNGATNPAFPATKAQLYGASRPQYRPQPKPQRYRRSCCCSCILWTIILVIALVFLAAIAGAIFWVLYRPQRPTFSVTTLRISQFNVTRSKDGSSSRLNSKLDLAVSTRNPNKKIVFGYEPITVSASSNGVGIGSGTVPAFVHERKNTTLMKASVTSAGTELDSSSASSLSADLKKKSGLPLEIEMDTKVQVKIGSLKAKKVGIRVSCNGIQAVVPKGKGKSADYS
;
A
#
# COMPACT_ATOMS: atom_id res chain seq x y z
N MET A 1 12.50 -37.42 55.57
CA MET A 1 11.65 -37.96 56.66
C MET A 1 12.50 -37.97 57.91
N THR A 2 12.27 -37.03 58.83
CA THR A 2 12.96 -36.98 60.12
C THR A 2 11.88 -36.97 61.19
N ASP A 3 11.59 -38.16 61.71
CA ASP A 3 10.80 -38.37 62.92
C ASP A 3 11.65 -38.01 64.13
N ARG A 4 11.14 -37.17 65.03
CA ARG A 4 11.68 -37.01 66.38
C ARG A 4 10.57 -37.28 67.39
N ILE A 5 10.84 -38.35 68.12
CA ILE A 5 10.08 -39.05 69.13
C ILE A 5 10.07 -38.24 70.43
N TYR A 6 8.92 -38.19 71.10
CA TYR A 6 8.75 -37.67 72.47
C TYR A 6 9.49 -38.54 73.51
N PRO A 7 10.10 -37.98 74.56
CA PRO A 7 10.47 -38.78 75.73
C PRO A 7 9.30 -38.85 76.72
N SER A 8 8.97 -40.09 77.09
CA SER A 8 8.05 -40.49 78.14
C SER A 8 8.83 -40.69 79.46
N ALA A 9 8.22 -40.30 80.58
CA ALA A 9 8.75 -40.41 81.94
C ALA A 9 8.59 -41.82 82.54
N LYS A 10 9.48 -42.26 83.46
CA LYS A 10 9.18 -42.93 84.78
C LYS A 10 10.47 -43.42 85.55
N PRO A 11 10.44 -43.96 86.80
CA PRO A 11 10.66 -43.23 88.07
C PRO A 11 11.65 -43.91 89.07
N ALA A 12 11.55 -43.50 90.35
CA ALA A 12 11.96 -44.15 91.62
C ALA A 12 13.42 -43.91 92.07
N GLY A 13 13.75 -43.65 93.33
CA GLY A 13 13.00 -43.55 94.59
C GLY A 13 13.99 -43.80 95.74
N ALA A 14 13.90 -43.07 96.86
CA ALA A 14 14.36 -43.47 98.21
C ALA A 14 14.19 -42.31 99.23
N ASN A 15 13.45 -42.57 100.32
CA ASN A 15 13.50 -41.91 101.64
C ASN A 15 14.01 -42.99 102.66
N PRO A 16 14.29 -42.78 103.98
CA PRO A 16 13.87 -41.70 104.91
C PRO A 16 14.94 -41.42 106.04
N PRO A 17 14.65 -41.09 107.35
CA PRO A 17 13.57 -40.34 108.04
C PRO A 17 14.04 -39.24 109.06
N ALA A 18 13.04 -38.63 109.74
CA ALA A 18 13.03 -37.99 111.07
C ALA A 18 13.28 -36.47 111.12
N SER A 19 12.57 -35.61 111.87
CA SER A 19 11.80 -35.78 113.11
C SER A 19 10.88 -34.56 113.37
N THR A 20 9.73 -34.84 114.01
CA THR A 20 8.97 -34.05 115.03
C THR A 20 8.21 -32.74 114.72
N ASN A 21 6.90 -32.86 115.02
CA ASN A 21 6.03 -31.97 115.82
C ASN A 21 5.28 -30.79 115.18
N GLY A 22 3.97 -31.01 115.01
CA GLY A 22 2.94 -30.28 115.77
C GLY A 22 2.29 -29.05 115.13
N ALA A 23 1.06 -29.20 114.61
CA ALA A 23 -0.11 -28.34 114.87
C ALA A 23 -1.25 -28.60 113.86
N THR A 24 -2.48 -28.50 114.35
CA THR A 24 -3.78 -28.90 113.76
C THR A 24 -4.52 -27.79 112.99
N ASN A 25 -5.38 -28.22 112.04
CA ASN A 25 -6.65 -27.62 111.51
C ASN A 25 -6.59 -26.64 110.32
N PRO A 26 -7.71 -26.42 109.56
CA PRO A 26 -8.87 -27.28 109.23
C PRO A 26 -9.20 -27.33 107.70
N ALA A 27 -10.23 -28.12 107.33
CA ALA A 27 -10.71 -28.33 105.96
C ALA A 27 -11.42 -27.10 105.34
N PHE A 28 -11.18 -26.84 104.05
CA PHE A 28 -11.85 -25.79 103.26
C PHE A 28 -12.82 -26.39 102.22
N PRO A 29 -13.92 -25.68 101.87
CA PRO A 29 -15.08 -26.23 101.16
C PRO A 29 -14.91 -26.28 99.62
N ALA A 30 -15.72 -27.13 98.98
CA ALA A 30 -15.72 -27.36 97.52
C ALA A 30 -16.02 -26.07 96.72
N THR A 31 -15.03 -25.59 95.96
CA THR A 31 -15.17 -24.44 95.06
C THR A 31 -15.89 -24.80 93.76
N LYS A 32 -16.97 -24.07 93.45
CA LYS A 32 -17.71 -24.05 92.18
C LYS A 32 -16.76 -24.01 90.97
N ALA A 33 -17.03 -24.83 89.96
CA ALA A 33 -16.38 -24.76 88.65
C ALA A 33 -16.71 -23.43 87.95
N GLN A 34 -15.70 -22.58 87.79
CA GLN A 34 -15.76 -21.38 86.94
C GLN A 34 -15.59 -21.81 85.47
N LEU A 35 -16.58 -21.50 84.63
CA LEU A 35 -16.50 -21.67 83.17
C LEU A 35 -15.39 -20.75 82.61
N TYR A 36 -14.26 -21.36 82.27
CA TYR A 36 -13.13 -20.68 81.62
C TYR A 36 -13.41 -20.58 80.12
N GLY A 37 -13.81 -19.42 79.61
CA GLY A 37 -13.97 -19.26 78.16
C GLY A 37 -14.52 -17.95 77.60
N ALA A 38 -15.02 -17.02 78.42
CA ALA A 38 -15.76 -15.86 77.91
C ALA A 38 -14.90 -14.65 77.44
N SER A 39 -13.56 -14.74 77.47
CA SER A 39 -12.69 -13.58 77.21
C SER A 39 -11.45 -13.92 76.37
N ARG A 40 -11.64 -14.48 75.17
CA ARG A 40 -10.59 -14.47 74.13
C ARG A 40 -10.90 -13.38 73.08
N PRO A 41 -10.02 -12.40 72.85
CA PRO A 41 -10.20 -11.46 71.76
C PRO A 41 -10.18 -12.21 70.42
N GLN A 42 -11.19 -11.95 69.58
CA GLN A 42 -11.31 -12.54 68.25
C GLN A 42 -10.12 -12.08 67.38
N TYR A 43 -9.38 -13.03 66.82
CA TYR A 43 -8.29 -12.76 65.88
C TYR A 43 -8.85 -11.99 64.67
N ARG A 44 -8.46 -10.72 64.53
CA ARG A 44 -8.77 -9.90 63.35
C ARG A 44 -7.66 -10.12 62.32
N PRO A 45 -7.93 -10.77 61.17
CA PRO A 45 -6.90 -10.96 60.16
C PRO A 45 -6.43 -9.60 59.65
N GLN A 46 -5.12 -9.34 59.70
CA GLN A 46 -4.54 -8.17 59.05
C GLN A 46 -4.73 -8.28 57.53
N PRO A 47 -5.10 -7.19 56.83
CA PRO A 47 -5.16 -7.20 55.38
C PRO A 47 -3.74 -7.47 54.85
N LYS A 48 -3.59 -8.59 54.14
CA LYS A 48 -2.34 -8.93 53.44
C LYS A 48 -1.97 -7.76 52.51
N PRO A 49 -0.69 -7.36 52.40
CA PRO A 49 -0.29 -6.35 51.44
C PRO A 49 -0.71 -6.86 50.05
N GLN A 50 -1.60 -6.11 49.39
CA GLN A 50 -1.92 -6.36 47.99
C GLN A 50 -0.62 -6.13 47.22
N ARG A 51 0.08 -7.22 46.91
CA ARG A 51 1.10 -7.22 45.87
C ARG A 51 0.38 -6.80 44.61
N TYR A 52 0.48 -5.53 44.25
CA TYR A 52 0.06 -5.03 42.96
C TYR A 52 0.76 -5.94 41.95
N ARG A 53 0.00 -6.88 41.36
CA ARG A 53 0.44 -7.69 40.22
C ARG A 53 0.62 -6.69 39.10
N ARG A 54 1.77 -6.02 39.11
CA ARG A 54 2.13 -4.96 38.19
C ARG A 54 2.07 -5.60 36.82
N SER A 55 1.08 -5.14 36.06
CA SER A 55 0.68 -5.62 34.75
C SER A 55 1.90 -5.97 33.89
N CYS A 56 2.25 -7.25 33.87
CA CYS A 56 3.24 -7.82 32.94
C CYS A 56 2.80 -7.54 31.48
N CYS A 57 1.49 -7.40 31.26
CA CYS A 57 0.88 -7.07 29.99
C CYS A 57 1.26 -5.66 29.49
N CYS A 58 1.31 -4.64 30.37
CA CYS A 58 1.62 -3.26 29.96
C CYS A 58 3.09 -3.07 29.55
N SER A 59 4.03 -3.78 30.20
CA SER A 59 5.46 -3.71 29.82
C SER A 59 5.66 -4.31 28.42
N CYS A 60 5.09 -5.51 28.16
CA CYS A 60 5.21 -6.16 26.86
C CYS A 60 4.63 -5.29 25.72
N ILE A 61 3.51 -4.61 25.95
CA ILE A 61 2.91 -3.69 24.96
C ILE A 61 3.80 -2.47 24.72
N LEU A 62 4.43 -1.90 25.75
CA LEU A 62 5.35 -0.78 25.57
C LEU A 62 6.60 -1.18 24.78
N TRP A 63 7.17 -2.35 25.06
CA TRP A 63 8.32 -2.87 24.32
C TRP A 63 7.99 -3.20 22.86
N THR A 64 6.81 -3.74 22.58
CA THR A 64 6.38 -3.96 21.19
C THR A 64 6.15 -2.65 20.45
N ILE A 65 5.56 -1.64 21.09
CA ILE A 65 5.40 -0.30 20.51
C ILE A 65 6.76 0.33 20.20
N ILE A 66 7.71 0.29 21.13
CA ILE A 66 9.07 0.81 20.92
C ILE A 66 9.75 0.08 19.75
N LEU A 67 9.61 -1.24 19.68
CA LEU A 67 10.16 -2.04 18.57
C LEU A 67 9.54 -1.62 17.24
N VAL A 68 8.21 -1.48 17.17
CA VAL A 68 7.52 -1.02 15.95
C VAL A 68 7.98 0.38 15.55
N ILE A 69 8.09 1.32 16.49
CA ILE A 69 8.61 2.67 16.22
C ILE A 69 10.04 2.61 15.68
N ALA A 70 10.91 1.79 16.28
CA ALA A 70 12.28 1.62 15.82
C ALA A 70 12.33 1.03 14.39
N LEU A 71 11.50 0.03 14.09
CA LEU A 71 11.40 -0.54 12.73
C LEU A 71 10.90 0.49 11.72
N VAL A 72 9.89 1.28 12.07
CA VAL A 72 9.37 2.36 11.21
C VAL A 72 10.46 3.41 10.97
N PHE A 73 11.22 3.78 12.00
CA PHE A 73 12.31 4.74 11.88
C PHE A 73 13.44 4.21 10.97
N LEU A 74 13.84 2.94 11.13
CA LEU A 74 14.81 2.29 10.24
C LEU A 74 14.30 2.22 8.79
N ALA A 75 13.03 1.87 8.60
CA ALA A 75 12.42 1.86 7.27
C ALA A 75 12.38 3.26 6.64
N ALA A 76 12.11 4.30 7.43
CA ALA A 76 12.13 5.69 6.98
C ALA A 76 13.53 6.12 6.54
N ILE A 77 14.57 5.80 7.30
CA ILE A 77 15.97 6.08 6.93
C ILE A 77 16.35 5.33 5.65
N ALA A 78 16.05 4.04 5.57
CA ALA A 78 16.33 3.24 4.38
C ALA A 78 15.58 3.79 3.15
N GLY A 79 14.32 4.20 3.31
CA GLY A 79 13.52 4.85 2.29
C GLY A 79 14.10 6.19 1.83
N ALA A 80 14.58 7.02 2.77
CA ALA A 80 15.23 8.29 2.46
C ALA A 80 16.54 8.08 1.66
N ILE A 81 17.39 7.14 2.09
CA ILE A 81 18.61 6.78 1.36
C ILE A 81 18.27 6.29 -0.06
N PHE A 82 17.29 5.39 -0.18
CA PHE A 82 16.82 4.91 -1.48
C PHE A 82 16.34 6.07 -2.37
N TRP A 83 15.54 6.98 -1.83
CA TRP A 83 15.03 8.13 -2.57
C TRP A 83 16.16 9.06 -3.05
N VAL A 84 17.14 9.37 -2.18
CA VAL A 84 18.28 10.23 -2.53
C VAL A 84 19.18 9.58 -3.60
N LEU A 85 19.40 8.26 -3.53
CA LEU A 85 20.30 7.54 -4.45
C LEU A 85 19.69 7.27 -5.83
N TYR A 86 18.37 7.02 -5.89
CA TYR A 86 17.69 6.63 -7.11
C TYR A 86 16.92 7.77 -7.77
N ARG A 87 16.46 8.77 -7.00
CA ARG A 87 15.65 9.92 -7.45
C ARG A 87 14.69 9.53 -8.59
N PRO A 88 13.68 8.70 -8.32
CA PRO A 88 12.79 8.19 -9.36
C PRO A 88 12.08 9.36 -10.06
N GLN A 89 12.45 9.59 -11.31
CA GLN A 89 11.82 10.58 -12.17
C GLN A 89 10.87 9.87 -13.13
N ARG A 90 9.75 10.52 -13.44
CA ARG A 90 8.78 9.97 -14.39
C ARG A 90 9.30 10.17 -15.82
N PRO A 91 9.19 9.18 -16.71
CA PRO A 91 9.43 9.38 -18.13
C PRO A 91 8.49 10.45 -18.68
N THR A 92 8.97 11.24 -19.63
CA THR A 92 8.15 12.27 -20.30
C THR A 92 7.83 11.80 -21.71
N PHE A 93 6.56 11.93 -22.10
CA PHE A 93 6.06 11.62 -23.44
C PHE A 93 5.63 12.94 -24.10
N SER A 94 6.11 13.20 -25.30
CA SER A 94 5.69 14.35 -26.10
C SER A 94 5.36 13.92 -27.52
N VAL A 95 4.22 14.37 -28.04
CA VAL A 95 3.88 14.18 -29.45
C VAL A 95 4.73 15.16 -30.25
N THR A 96 5.63 14.63 -31.08
CA THR A 96 6.59 15.43 -31.85
C THR A 96 6.02 15.77 -33.21
N THR A 97 5.43 14.78 -33.89
CA THR A 97 4.79 14.99 -35.18
C THR A 97 3.45 14.27 -35.24
N LEU A 98 2.49 14.92 -35.88
CA LEU A 98 1.18 14.36 -36.18
C LEU A 98 0.84 14.69 -37.62
N ARG A 99 0.66 13.65 -38.42
CA ARG A 99 0.31 13.77 -39.83
C ARG A 99 -0.99 13.03 -40.11
N ILE A 100 -1.96 13.75 -40.64
CA ILE A 100 -3.18 13.14 -41.17
C ILE A 100 -2.91 12.77 -42.64
N SER A 101 -2.78 11.47 -42.89
CA SER A 101 -2.53 10.92 -44.22
C SER A 101 -3.84 10.73 -45.00
N GLN A 102 -4.90 10.29 -44.32
CA GLN A 102 -6.23 10.13 -44.91
C GLN A 102 -7.30 10.47 -43.87
N PHE A 103 -8.36 11.17 -44.29
CA PHE A 103 -9.52 11.41 -43.44
C PHE A 103 -10.75 11.64 -44.34
N ASN A 104 -11.63 10.65 -44.42
CA ASN A 104 -12.82 10.68 -45.25
C ASN A 104 -14.03 10.19 -44.44
N VAL A 105 -15.11 10.97 -44.48
CA VAL A 105 -16.41 10.59 -43.90
C VAL A 105 -17.38 10.38 -45.05
N THR A 106 -17.77 9.13 -45.29
CA THR A 106 -18.73 8.76 -46.34
C THR A 106 -20.10 8.50 -45.72
N ARG A 107 -21.14 9.22 -46.15
CA ARG A 107 -22.51 8.89 -45.77
C ARG A 107 -23.02 7.71 -46.57
N SER A 108 -23.74 6.80 -45.91
CA SER A 108 -24.50 5.75 -46.59
C SER A 108 -25.60 6.35 -47.45
N LYS A 109 -25.94 5.66 -48.54
CA LYS A 109 -26.95 6.12 -49.53
C LYS A 109 -28.35 6.24 -48.91
N ASP A 110 -28.62 5.49 -47.85
CA ASP A 110 -29.90 5.49 -47.15
C ASP A 110 -29.98 6.56 -46.03
N GLY A 111 -28.93 7.36 -45.85
CA GLY A 111 -28.86 8.46 -44.87
C GLY A 111 -28.79 8.03 -43.39
N SER A 112 -28.90 6.72 -43.11
CA SER A 112 -28.99 6.15 -41.76
C SER A 112 -27.65 6.04 -41.03
N SER A 113 -26.54 5.84 -41.73
CA SER A 113 -25.21 5.68 -41.14
C SER A 113 -24.12 6.40 -41.91
N SER A 114 -23.07 6.84 -41.22
CA SER A 114 -21.86 7.37 -41.83
C SER A 114 -20.69 6.46 -41.53
N ARG A 115 -19.75 6.31 -42.47
CA ARG A 115 -18.52 5.54 -42.29
C ARG A 115 -17.33 6.47 -42.29
N LEU A 116 -16.45 6.29 -41.31
CA LEU A 116 -15.17 6.98 -41.21
C LEU A 116 -14.06 6.10 -41.75
N ASN A 117 -13.23 6.67 -42.63
CA ASN A 117 -11.95 6.09 -43.02
C ASN A 117 -10.86 7.12 -42.71
N SER A 118 -9.96 6.77 -41.81
CA SER A 118 -8.90 7.67 -41.35
C SER A 118 -7.56 6.94 -41.26
N LYS A 119 -6.49 7.68 -41.52
CA LYS A 119 -5.11 7.26 -41.33
C LYS A 119 -4.31 8.43 -40.79
N LEU A 120 -3.80 8.28 -39.58
CA LEU A 120 -2.96 9.24 -38.90
C LEU A 120 -1.61 8.57 -38.59
N ASP A 121 -0.53 9.25 -38.93
CA ASP A 121 0.82 8.84 -38.60
C ASP A 121 1.34 9.78 -37.51
N LEU A 122 1.72 9.22 -36.38
CA LEU A 122 2.14 9.95 -35.19
C LEU A 122 3.56 9.55 -34.81
N ALA A 123 4.38 10.53 -34.44
CA ALA A 123 5.65 10.28 -33.79
C ALA A 123 5.62 10.81 -32.36
N VAL A 124 5.83 9.92 -31.40
CA VAL A 124 5.88 10.22 -29.98
C VAL A 124 7.33 10.09 -29.52
N SER A 125 7.87 11.16 -28.96
CA SER A 125 9.17 11.15 -28.30
C SER A 125 8.99 10.79 -26.84
N THR A 126 9.69 9.75 -26.40
CA THR A 126 9.68 9.31 -25.01
C THR A 126 11.08 9.47 -24.44
N ARG A 127 11.20 10.19 -23.33
CA ARG A 127 12.48 10.44 -22.66
C ARG A 127 12.49 9.85 -21.27
N ASN A 128 13.48 9.00 -20.99
CA ASN A 128 13.73 8.44 -19.67
C ASN A 128 14.88 9.23 -19.02
N PRO A 129 14.60 10.15 -18.08
CA PRO A 129 15.66 10.94 -17.45
C PRO A 129 16.45 10.15 -16.38
N ASN A 130 16.01 8.93 -16.02
CA ASN A 130 16.61 8.16 -14.94
C ASN A 130 17.96 7.54 -15.33
N LYS A 131 18.93 7.62 -14.42
CA LYS A 131 20.28 7.04 -14.59
C LYS A 131 20.38 5.58 -14.18
N LYS A 132 19.47 5.09 -13.34
CA LYS A 132 19.53 3.75 -12.71
C LYS A 132 18.27 2.92 -12.93
N ILE A 133 17.28 3.47 -13.63
CA ILE A 133 15.96 2.85 -13.84
C ILE A 133 15.76 2.62 -15.34
N VAL A 134 15.43 1.38 -15.68
CA VAL A 134 15.03 0.95 -17.03
C VAL A 134 13.54 0.66 -17.01
N PHE A 135 12.82 1.10 -18.04
CA PHE A 135 11.38 0.83 -18.19
C PHE A 135 11.16 -0.15 -19.34
N GLY A 136 10.53 -1.28 -19.07
CA GLY A 136 10.05 -2.18 -20.11
C GLY A 136 8.58 -1.88 -20.41
N TYR A 137 8.27 -1.54 -21.65
CA TYR A 137 6.91 -1.31 -22.11
C TYR A 137 6.40 -2.54 -22.87
N GLU A 138 5.22 -3.01 -22.50
CA GLU A 138 4.45 -3.96 -23.33
C GLU A 138 3.92 -3.27 -24.59
N PRO A 139 3.34 -4.03 -25.56
CA PRO A 139 2.72 -3.42 -26.73
C PRO A 139 1.74 -2.32 -26.31
N ILE A 140 1.89 -1.15 -26.92
CA ILE A 140 1.15 0.05 -26.54
C ILE A 140 -0.01 0.18 -27.50
N THR A 141 -1.22 0.19 -26.97
CA THR A 141 -2.43 0.49 -27.74
C THR A 141 -2.58 1.99 -27.80
N VAL A 142 -2.64 2.55 -29.02
CA VAL A 142 -2.84 3.97 -29.26
C VAL A 142 -4.24 4.16 -29.82
N SER A 143 -5.05 5.01 -29.18
CA SER A 143 -6.35 5.43 -29.68
C SER A 143 -6.34 6.93 -29.93
N ALA A 144 -6.96 7.35 -31.03
CA ALA A 144 -7.19 8.76 -31.32
C ALA A 144 -8.70 9.02 -31.33
N SER A 145 -9.11 10.11 -30.69
CA SER A 145 -10.49 10.58 -30.67
C SER A 145 -10.56 12.09 -30.90
N SER A 146 -11.72 12.58 -31.30
CA SER A 146 -12.03 14.01 -31.44
C SER A 146 -13.39 14.26 -30.80
N ASN A 147 -13.43 15.09 -29.75
CA ASN A 147 -14.66 15.43 -29.05
C ASN A 147 -15.50 14.20 -28.66
N GLY A 148 -14.85 13.13 -28.19
CA GLY A 148 -15.48 11.87 -27.81
C GLY A 148 -15.76 10.89 -28.96
N VAL A 149 -15.50 11.27 -30.22
CA VAL A 149 -15.67 10.40 -31.38
C VAL A 149 -14.37 9.67 -31.70
N GLY A 150 -14.40 8.34 -31.72
CA GLY A 150 -13.23 7.52 -32.07
C GLY A 150 -12.82 7.71 -33.52
N ILE A 151 -11.60 8.20 -33.75
CA ILE A 151 -11.05 8.44 -35.08
C ILE A 151 -10.30 7.22 -35.60
N GLY A 152 -9.65 6.46 -34.72
CA GLY A 152 -8.95 5.23 -35.08
C GLY A 152 -8.14 4.66 -33.93
N SER A 153 -7.56 3.48 -34.17
CA SER A 153 -6.64 2.83 -33.24
C SER A 153 -5.39 2.31 -33.95
N GLY A 154 -4.34 2.09 -33.17
CA GLY A 154 -3.06 1.58 -33.63
C GLY A 154 -2.31 0.88 -32.51
N THR A 155 -1.19 0.26 -32.84
CA THR A 155 -0.35 -0.42 -31.85
C THR A 155 1.12 -0.13 -32.11
N VAL A 156 1.86 0.12 -31.04
CA VAL A 156 3.32 0.23 -31.07
C VAL A 156 3.91 -1.02 -30.42
N PRO A 157 4.92 -1.68 -31.03
CA PRO A 157 5.52 -2.88 -30.45
C PRO A 157 6.15 -2.59 -29.09
N ALA A 158 6.26 -3.66 -28.29
CA ALA A 158 6.96 -3.63 -27.01
C ALA A 158 8.41 -3.18 -27.20
N PHE A 159 8.91 -2.36 -26.27
CA PHE A 159 10.29 -1.90 -26.30
C PHE A 159 10.83 -1.68 -24.89
N VAL A 160 12.15 -1.66 -24.79
CA VAL A 160 12.85 -1.38 -23.54
C VAL A 160 13.42 0.02 -23.62
N HIS A 161 13.06 0.84 -22.65
CA HIS A 161 13.52 2.20 -22.53
C HIS A 161 14.69 2.28 -21.57
N GLU A 162 15.87 2.27 -22.17
CA GLU A 162 17.15 2.34 -21.49
C GLU A 162 17.36 3.63 -20.68
N ARG A 163 18.35 3.60 -19.79
CA ARG A 163 18.73 4.71 -18.90
C ARG A 163 19.15 5.93 -19.71
N LYS A 164 18.67 7.13 -19.33
CA LYS A 164 19.00 8.41 -19.99
C LYS A 164 18.77 8.43 -21.51
N ASN A 165 17.88 7.58 -22.01
CA ASN A 165 17.64 7.45 -23.44
C ASN A 165 16.39 8.25 -23.87
N THR A 166 16.42 8.75 -25.10
CA THR A 166 15.26 9.33 -25.78
C THR A 166 14.94 8.45 -26.98
N THR A 167 13.75 7.88 -27.02
CA THR A 167 13.31 7.00 -28.10
C THR A 167 12.17 7.66 -28.85
N LEU A 168 12.30 7.72 -30.18
CA LEU A 168 11.22 8.17 -31.06
C LEU A 168 10.41 6.95 -31.50
N MET A 169 9.14 6.92 -31.13
CA MET A 169 8.21 5.85 -31.47
C MET A 169 7.27 6.33 -32.55
N LYS A 170 7.11 5.54 -33.60
CA LYS A 170 6.17 5.80 -34.68
C LYS A 170 4.95 4.92 -34.50
N ALA A 171 3.77 5.53 -34.50
CA ALA A 171 2.48 4.86 -34.44
C ALA A 171 1.67 5.24 -35.69
N SER A 172 1.03 4.27 -36.32
CA SER A 172 0.03 4.52 -37.34
C SER A 172 -1.33 4.16 -36.75
N VAL A 173 -2.21 5.15 -36.68
CA VAL A 173 -3.57 5.03 -36.16
C VAL A 173 -4.51 5.03 -37.35
N THR A 174 -5.28 3.96 -37.50
CA THR A 174 -6.16 3.76 -38.64
C THR A 174 -7.57 3.46 -38.20
N SER A 175 -8.54 3.94 -38.97
CA SER A 175 -9.93 3.51 -38.93
C SER A 175 -10.35 3.14 -40.33
N ALA A 176 -10.91 1.94 -40.50
CA ALA A 176 -11.38 1.44 -41.78
C ALA A 176 -12.88 1.19 -41.69
N GLY A 177 -13.68 2.17 -42.11
CA GLY A 177 -15.13 2.04 -42.20
C GLY A 177 -15.84 2.02 -40.85
N THR A 178 -15.28 2.67 -39.83
CA THR A 178 -15.94 2.78 -38.52
C THR A 178 -17.28 3.48 -38.68
N GLU A 179 -18.35 2.86 -38.20
CA GLU A 179 -19.67 3.43 -38.23
C GLU A 179 -19.77 4.59 -37.23
N LEU A 180 -20.34 5.69 -37.71
CA LEU A 180 -20.56 6.91 -36.97
C LEU A 180 -22.04 7.27 -37.07
N ASP A 181 -22.58 7.70 -35.94
CA ASP A 181 -23.88 8.35 -35.88
C ASP A 181 -23.86 9.65 -36.69
N SER A 182 -25.03 10.07 -37.18
CA SER A 182 -25.20 11.27 -37.99
C SER A 182 -24.69 12.54 -37.28
N SER A 183 -24.88 12.63 -35.96
CA SER A 183 -24.39 13.71 -35.10
C SER A 183 -22.85 13.74 -35.08
N SER A 184 -22.20 12.61 -34.78
CA SER A 184 -20.73 12.46 -34.74
C SER A 184 -20.08 12.72 -36.10
N ALA A 185 -20.71 12.27 -37.19
CA ALA A 185 -20.24 12.53 -38.54
C ALA A 185 -20.35 14.03 -38.90
N SER A 186 -21.44 14.68 -38.50
CA SER A 186 -21.63 16.11 -38.75
C SER A 186 -20.65 16.97 -37.93
N SER A 187 -20.41 16.66 -36.66
CA SER A 187 -19.46 17.36 -35.80
C SER A 187 -18.03 17.25 -36.33
N LEU A 188 -17.58 16.04 -36.66
CA LEU A 188 -16.27 15.82 -37.30
C LEU A 188 -16.15 16.60 -38.61
N SER A 189 -17.18 16.56 -39.47
CA SER A 189 -17.16 17.29 -40.74
C SER A 189 -17.15 18.82 -40.56
N ALA A 190 -17.74 19.33 -39.49
CA ALA A 190 -17.71 20.74 -39.14
C ALA A 190 -16.33 21.14 -38.60
N ASP A 191 -15.74 20.32 -37.73
CA ASP A 191 -14.41 20.55 -37.16
C ASP A 191 -13.32 20.53 -38.23
N LEU A 192 -13.41 19.64 -39.23
CA LEU A 192 -12.54 19.63 -40.40
C LEU A 192 -12.57 20.93 -41.22
N LYS A 193 -13.71 21.63 -41.22
CA LYS A 193 -13.87 22.89 -41.97
C LYS A 193 -13.33 24.09 -41.19
N LYS A 194 -13.11 23.96 -39.87
CA LYS A 194 -12.57 25.03 -39.04
C LYS A 194 -11.12 25.32 -39.42
N LYS A 195 -10.76 26.60 -39.45
CA LYS A 195 -9.36 27.03 -39.67
C LYS A 195 -8.42 26.61 -38.53
N SER A 196 -8.97 26.36 -37.33
CA SER A 196 -8.23 25.86 -36.16
C SER A 196 -7.80 24.39 -36.28
N GLY A 197 -8.25 23.66 -37.30
CA GLY A 197 -7.99 22.22 -37.42
C GLY A 197 -8.90 21.37 -36.52
N LEU A 198 -8.70 20.06 -36.64
CA LEU A 198 -9.44 19.01 -35.94
C LEU A 198 -8.85 18.83 -34.53
N PRO A 199 -9.62 19.01 -33.45
CA PRO A 199 -9.15 18.73 -32.10
C PRO A 199 -8.96 17.22 -31.93
N LEU A 200 -7.75 16.81 -31.59
CA LEU A 200 -7.40 15.42 -31.35
C LEU A 200 -7.01 15.22 -29.89
N GLU A 201 -7.51 14.12 -29.36
CA GLU A 201 -7.09 13.53 -28.09
C GLU A 201 -6.48 12.16 -28.41
N ILE A 202 -5.28 11.93 -27.89
CA ILE A 202 -4.56 10.67 -28.10
C ILE A 202 -4.42 10.00 -26.75
N GLU A 203 -4.90 8.77 -26.64
CA GLU A 203 -4.68 7.93 -25.47
C GLU A 203 -3.72 6.80 -25.84
N MET A 204 -2.81 6.50 -24.92
CA MET A 204 -1.86 5.40 -25.03
C MET A 204 -1.96 4.52 -23.79
N ASP A 205 -2.41 3.29 -23.98
CA ASP A 205 -2.58 2.29 -22.92
C ASP A 205 -1.48 1.24 -23.02
N THR A 206 -0.78 0.98 -21.91
CA THR A 206 0.29 -0.02 -21.86
C THR A 206 0.54 -0.54 -20.45
N LYS A 207 1.31 -1.63 -20.34
CA LYS A 207 1.85 -2.11 -19.07
C LYS A 207 3.35 -1.84 -19.01
N VAL A 208 3.78 -1.26 -17.90
CA VAL A 208 5.16 -0.88 -17.66
C VAL A 208 5.77 -1.74 -16.56
N GLN A 209 6.96 -2.26 -16.83
CA GLN A 209 7.81 -2.92 -15.86
C GLN A 209 9.00 -2.02 -15.51
N VAL A 210 9.14 -1.68 -14.23
CA VAL A 210 10.32 -0.96 -13.73
C VAL A 210 11.41 -1.97 -13.38
N LYS A 211 12.64 -1.72 -13.86
CA LYS A 211 13.83 -2.50 -13.51
C LYS A 211 14.87 -1.59 -12.88
N ILE A 212 15.35 -1.96 -11.69
CA ILE A 212 16.36 -1.23 -10.93
C ILE A 212 17.51 -2.20 -10.63
N GLY A 213 18.61 -2.08 -11.37
CA GLY A 213 19.69 -3.09 -11.32
C GLY A 213 19.15 -4.47 -11.71
N SER A 214 19.33 -5.46 -10.82
CA SER A 214 18.80 -6.83 -10.99
C SER A 214 17.35 -7.01 -10.54
N LEU A 215 16.79 -6.04 -9.79
CA LEU A 215 15.43 -6.11 -9.26
C LEU A 215 14.42 -5.71 -10.35
N LYS A 216 13.42 -6.56 -10.56
CA LYS A 216 12.29 -6.31 -11.48
C LYS A 216 11.02 -6.11 -10.65
N ALA A 217 10.35 -4.98 -10.86
CA ALA A 217 9.06 -4.73 -10.25
C ALA A 217 7.94 -5.49 -10.98
N LYS A 218 6.77 -5.56 -10.34
CA LYS A 218 5.54 -6.03 -10.98
C LYS A 218 5.16 -5.09 -12.14
N LYS A 219 4.56 -5.64 -13.18
CA LYS A 219 4.01 -4.85 -14.29
C LYS A 219 2.80 -4.07 -13.81
N VAL A 220 2.76 -2.77 -14.13
CA VAL A 220 1.67 -1.87 -13.77
C VAL A 220 1.09 -1.27 -15.06
N GLY A 221 -0.24 -1.30 -15.20
CA GLY A 221 -0.92 -0.65 -16.31
C GLY A 221 -0.88 0.87 -16.15
N ILE A 222 -0.55 1.58 -17.21
CA ILE A 222 -0.60 3.04 -17.27
C ILE A 222 -1.42 3.47 -18.50
N ARG A 223 -2.06 4.63 -18.36
CA ARG A 223 -2.69 5.37 -19.44
C ARG A 223 -2.00 6.72 -19.57
N VAL A 224 -1.59 7.06 -20.78
CA VAL A 224 -1.04 8.38 -21.11
C VAL A 224 -2.04 9.08 -22.01
N SER A 225 -2.54 10.23 -21.56
CA SER A 225 -3.49 11.06 -22.30
C SER A 225 -2.76 12.31 -22.82
N CYS A 226 -2.87 12.58 -24.11
CA CYS A 226 -2.33 13.77 -24.76
C CYS A 226 -3.50 14.58 -25.32
N ASN A 227 -3.78 15.71 -24.68
CA ASN A 227 -4.96 16.53 -24.94
C ASN A 227 -4.56 17.86 -25.59
N GLY A 228 -5.51 18.49 -26.27
CA GLY A 228 -5.32 19.83 -26.84
C GLY A 228 -4.49 19.86 -28.13
N ILE A 229 -4.37 18.74 -28.84
CA ILE A 229 -3.65 18.68 -30.11
C ILE A 229 -4.58 19.15 -31.22
N GLN A 230 -4.15 20.12 -32.02
CA GLN A 230 -4.91 20.60 -33.17
C GLN A 230 -4.25 20.10 -34.45
N ALA A 231 -4.94 19.25 -35.18
CA ALA A 231 -4.42 18.69 -36.42
C ALA A 231 -5.07 19.37 -37.63
N VAL A 232 -4.24 20.03 -38.43
CA VAL A 232 -4.70 20.63 -39.68
C VAL A 232 -4.66 19.56 -40.77
N VAL A 233 -5.80 19.26 -41.37
CA VAL A 233 -5.87 18.35 -42.52
C VAL A 233 -5.32 19.07 -43.75
N PRO A 234 -4.30 18.53 -44.44
CA PRO A 234 -3.77 19.15 -45.65
C PRO A 234 -4.87 19.21 -46.72
N LYS A 235 -5.24 20.42 -47.14
CA LYS A 235 -6.10 20.62 -48.32
C LYS A 235 -5.25 20.45 -49.58
N GLY A 236 -5.19 19.23 -50.11
CA GLY A 236 -4.55 18.93 -51.40
C GLY A 236 -3.08 18.51 -51.29
N LYS A 237 -2.63 17.72 -52.28
CA LYS A 237 -1.31 17.08 -52.38
C LYS A 237 -0.17 18.09 -52.11
N GLY A 238 0.32 18.14 -50.88
CA GLY A 238 1.43 18.99 -50.44
C GLY A 238 2.40 18.18 -49.59
N LYS A 239 3.68 18.23 -49.96
CA LYS A 239 4.79 17.39 -49.50
C LYS A 239 5.00 17.45 -47.98
N SER A 240 5.55 16.36 -47.44
CA SER A 240 6.03 16.22 -46.06
C SER A 240 6.81 17.45 -45.62
N ALA A 241 6.38 18.10 -44.54
CA ALA A 241 7.25 18.93 -43.74
C ALA A 241 7.97 18.00 -42.76
N ASP A 242 9.18 17.58 -43.12
CA ASP A 242 10.20 17.17 -42.15
C ASP A 242 10.62 18.42 -41.41
N TYR A 243 10.48 18.44 -40.09
CA TYR A 243 11.18 19.39 -39.24
C TYR A 243 12.17 18.60 -38.41
N SER A 244 13.46 18.81 -38.70
CA SER A 244 14.62 18.36 -37.92
C SER A 244 14.64 18.92 -36.51
#